data_AF-A0A382CRC1-F1
#
_entry.id   AF-A0A382CRC1-F1
#
_cell.length_a   1.000
_cell.length_b   1.000
_cell.length_c   1.000
_cell.angle_alpha   90.00
_cell.angle_beta   90.00
_cell.angle_gamma   90.00
#
_symmetry.space_group_name_H-M   'P 1'
#
loop_
_entity.id
_entity.type
_entity.pdbx_description
1 polymer ?
#
loop_
_entity_poly.entity_id
_entity_poly.type
_entity_poly.pdbx_seq_one_letter_code
_entity_poly.pdbx_strand_id
1 'polypeptide(L)'
;MTAEIDGTRAVIDATDLTTRKINLELKRIIYDEGVNDVTIENPGSKHSLGVGILKRCNITFEGSPGWYACGLIDGPEVQINGRVGWSVAENMMS
;
A
#
# COMPACT_ATOMS: atom_id res chain seq x y z
N MET A 1 4.30 16.46 -6.13
CA MET A 1 4.85 15.11 -5.88
C MET A 1 4.16 14.61 -4.63
N THR A 2 3.61 13.40 -4.63
CA THR A 2 2.76 12.88 -3.53
C THR A 2 3.45 11.83 -2.66
N ALA A 3 4.71 11.51 -2.98
CA ALA A 3 5.53 10.57 -2.26
C ALA A 3 6.96 11.10 -2.13
N GLU A 4 7.57 10.85 -0.99
CA GLU A 4 8.99 11.11 -0.73
C GLU A 4 9.76 9.80 -0.93
N ILE A 5 10.86 9.83 -1.68
CA ILE A 5 11.68 8.66 -1.98
C ILE A 5 13.09 8.92 -1.45
N ASP A 6 13.59 8.02 -0.61
CA ASP A 6 14.95 8.02 -0.06
C ASP A 6 15.62 6.66 -0.34
N GLY A 7 16.39 6.61 -1.42
CA GLY A 7 17.11 5.42 -1.86
C GLY A 7 16.17 4.25 -2.15
N THR A 8 16.13 3.29 -1.21
CA THR A 8 15.32 2.06 -1.33
C THR A 8 13.98 2.14 -0.61
N ARG A 9 13.66 3.29 -0.03
CA ARG A 9 12.44 3.53 0.74
C ARG A 9 11.60 4.63 0.14
N ALA A 10 10.28 4.55 0.34
CA ALA A 10 9.37 5.64 0.02
C ALA A 10 8.26 5.81 1.05
N VAL A 11 7.76 7.02 1.20
CA VAL A 11 6.62 7.38 2.05
C VAL A 11 5.54 8.05 1.22
N ILE A 12 4.29 7.62 1.39
CA ILE A 12 3.10 8.23 0.80
C ILE A 12 2.22 8.74 1.95
N ASP A 13 2.04 10.06 2.08
CA ASP A 13 1.00 10.62 2.96
C ASP A 13 -0.36 10.57 2.24
N ALA A 14 -1.27 9.75 2.76
CA ALA A 14 -2.58 9.50 2.16
C ALA A 14 -3.70 10.44 2.66
N THR A 15 -3.38 11.45 3.47
CA THR A 15 -4.37 12.35 4.11
C THR A 15 -5.35 12.93 3.09
N ASP A 16 -4.85 13.62 2.07
CA ASP A 16 -5.66 14.32 1.05
C ASP A 16 -5.75 13.55 -0.29
N LEU A 17 -5.31 12.29 -0.32
CA LEU A 17 -5.28 11.49 -1.53
C LEU A 17 -6.54 10.63 -1.67
N THR A 18 -7.02 10.47 -2.90
CA THR A 18 -8.06 9.47 -3.19
C THR A 18 -7.46 8.06 -3.18
N THR A 19 -8.28 7.04 -2.90
CA THR A 19 -7.91 5.61 -3.02
C THR A 19 -7.19 5.30 -4.33
N ARG A 20 -7.71 5.83 -5.45
CA ARG A 20 -7.11 5.62 -6.77
C ARG A 20 -5.72 6.23 -6.85
N LYS A 21 -5.53 7.45 -6.34
CA LYS A 21 -4.23 8.13 -6.36
C LYS A 21 -3.20 7.39 -5.51
N ILE A 22 -3.57 6.93 -4.31
CA ILE A 22 -2.69 6.13 -3.43
C ILE A 22 -2.22 4.87 -4.15
N ASN A 23 -3.13 4.09 -4.74
CA ASN A 23 -2.77 2.85 -5.44
C ASN A 23 -1.93 3.10 -6.70
N LEU A 24 -2.19 4.17 -7.44
CA LEU A 24 -1.38 4.54 -8.61
C LEU A 24 0.04 4.94 -8.20
N GLU A 25 0.19 5.72 -7.12
CA GLU A 25 1.52 6.08 -6.60
C GLU A 25 2.26 4.88 -6.06
N LEU A 26 1.61 4.02 -5.28
CA LEU A 26 2.20 2.78 -4.78
C LEU A 26 2.72 1.90 -5.94
N LYS A 27 1.92 1.75 -7.00
CA LYS A 27 2.34 0.98 -8.19
C LYS A 27 3.50 1.66 -8.91
N ARG A 28 3.45 2.96 -9.15
CA ARG A 28 4.55 3.73 -9.76
C ARG A 28 5.86 3.52 -8.99
N ILE A 29 5.82 3.63 -7.67
CA ILE A 29 6.99 3.48 -6.80
C ILE A 29 7.58 2.06 -6.87
N ILE A 30 6.73 1.02 -6.80
CA ILE A 30 7.20 -0.38 -6.78
C ILE A 30 7.63 -0.89 -8.18
N TYR A 31 6.86 -0.54 -9.21
CA TYR A 31 7.05 -1.09 -10.56
C TYR A 31 7.99 -0.24 -11.41
N ASP A 32 7.84 1.09 -11.35
CA ASP A 32 8.58 1.99 -12.25
C ASP A 32 9.87 2.49 -11.59
N GLU A 33 9.82 2.90 -10.32
CA GLU A 33 10.99 3.40 -9.57
C GLU A 33 11.82 2.27 -8.93
N GLY A 34 11.26 1.06 -8.83
CA GLY A 34 11.96 -0.12 -8.29
C GLY A 34 12.20 -0.08 -6.78
N VAL A 35 11.49 0.77 -6.05
CA VAL A 35 11.55 0.90 -4.60
C VAL A 35 10.75 -0.24 -3.97
N ASN A 36 11.38 -1.01 -3.08
CA ASN A 36 10.78 -2.23 -2.52
C ASN A 36 10.39 -2.11 -1.04
N ASP A 37 10.49 -0.93 -0.44
CA ASP A 37 10.08 -0.67 0.95
C ASP A 37 9.24 0.62 0.98
N VAL A 38 7.92 0.50 1.12
CA VAL A 38 6.99 1.63 1.00
C VAL A 38 6.11 1.74 2.24
N THR A 39 6.07 2.94 2.84
CA THR A 39 5.17 3.27 3.94
C THR A 39 4.02 4.15 3.44
N ILE A 40 2.80 3.83 3.84
CA ILE A 40 1.59 4.62 3.59
C ILE A 40 1.12 5.16 4.94
N GLU A 41 1.25 6.47 5.12
CA GLU A 41 0.78 7.18 6.31
C GLU A 41 -0.65 7.68 6.14
N ASN A 42 -1.38 7.80 7.24
CA ASN A 42 -2.73 8.36 7.27
C ASN A 42 -3.71 7.70 6.25
N PRO A 43 -3.80 6.36 6.15
CA PRO A 43 -4.64 5.68 5.16
C PRO A 43 -6.14 6.00 5.29
N GLY A 44 -6.58 6.48 6.46
CA GLY A 44 -7.91 7.06 6.66
C GLY A 44 -9.07 6.07 6.43
N SER A 45 -8.88 4.79 6.74
CA SER A 45 -9.85 3.71 6.53
C SER A 45 -10.37 3.58 5.09
N LYS A 46 -9.63 4.11 4.11
CA LYS A 46 -9.99 4.03 2.70
C LYS A 46 -9.95 2.57 2.24
N HIS A 47 -10.94 2.16 1.46
CA HIS A 47 -11.08 0.77 1.01
C HIS A 47 -10.10 0.45 -0.12
N SER A 48 -9.79 -0.84 -0.29
CA SER A 48 -9.03 -1.36 -1.42
C SER A 48 -7.66 -0.71 -1.62
N LEU A 49 -6.96 -0.39 -0.54
CA LEU A 49 -5.58 0.08 -0.58
C LEU A 49 -4.61 -1.11 -0.73
N GLY A 50 -3.54 -0.93 -1.51
CA GLY A 50 -2.51 -1.94 -1.66
C GLY A 50 -2.95 -3.17 -2.46
N VAL A 51 -3.99 -3.05 -3.29
CA VAL A 51 -4.54 -4.18 -4.05
C VAL A 51 -3.75 -4.45 -5.34
N GLY A 52 -3.64 -5.73 -5.70
CA GLY A 52 -3.04 -6.14 -6.97
C GLY A 52 -1.55 -5.79 -7.09
N ILE A 53 -0.80 -5.97 -6.00
CA ILE A 53 0.66 -5.86 -5.97
C ILE A 53 1.23 -7.29 -6.06
N LEU A 54 1.93 -7.56 -7.16
CA LEU A 54 2.42 -8.88 -7.57
C LEU A 54 3.96 -8.94 -7.57
N LYS A 55 4.61 -8.06 -6.80
CA LYS A 55 6.07 -7.96 -6.70
C LYS A 55 6.47 -8.19 -5.25
N ARG A 56 7.61 -8.84 -5.03
CA ARG A 56 8.20 -8.92 -3.68
C ARG A 56 8.64 -7.52 -3.24
N CYS A 57 8.00 -7.02 -2.20
CA CYS A 57 8.27 -5.73 -1.57
C CYS A 57 7.70 -5.72 -0.15
N ASN A 58 8.11 -4.74 0.66
CA ASN A 58 7.54 -4.45 1.97
C ASN A 58 6.57 -3.27 1.84
N ILE A 59 5.37 -3.43 2.38
CA ILE A 59 4.37 -2.37 2.47
C ILE A 59 3.98 -2.20 3.93
N THR A 60 4.19 -1.01 4.47
CA THR A 60 3.76 -0.66 5.84
C THR A 60 2.62 0.35 5.78
N PHE A 61 1.56 0.11 6.54
CA PHE A 61 0.50 1.10 6.77
C PHE A 61 0.64 1.68 8.17
N GLU A 62 0.91 2.97 8.28
CA GLU A 62 0.83 3.72 9.54
C GLU A 62 -0.59 4.23 9.73
N GLY A 63 -1.43 3.37 10.31
CA GLY A 63 -2.85 3.59 10.50
C GLY A 63 -3.72 2.48 9.91
N SER A 64 -5.03 2.70 9.91
CA SER A 64 -6.01 1.68 9.52
C SER A 64 -6.42 1.82 8.05
N PRO A 65 -6.15 0.84 7.17
CA PRO A 65 -6.81 0.74 5.88
C PRO A 65 -8.24 0.16 6.04
N GLY A 66 -9.08 0.38 5.02
CA GLY A 66 -10.47 -0.08 5.02
C GLY A 66 -10.66 -1.52 4.55
N TRP A 67 -11.90 -1.86 4.18
CA TRP A 67 -12.25 -3.16 3.59
C TRP A 67 -11.44 -3.47 2.32
N TYR A 68 -11.22 -4.75 2.05
CA TYR A 68 -10.50 -5.25 0.86
C TYR A 68 -9.06 -4.72 0.72
N ALA A 69 -8.45 -4.22 1.80
CA ALA A 69 -7.05 -3.83 1.76
C ALA A 69 -6.17 -5.05 1.44
N CYS A 70 -5.13 -4.84 0.63
CA CYS A 70 -4.13 -5.83 0.26
C CYS A 70 -4.69 -7.08 -0.44
N GLY A 71 -5.86 -6.99 -1.08
CA GLY A 71 -6.41 -8.08 -1.89
C GLY A 71 -5.66 -8.28 -3.22
N LEU A 72 -5.76 -9.48 -3.78
CA LEU A 72 -5.12 -9.86 -5.06
C LEU A 72 -3.59 -9.68 -5.08
N ILE A 73 -2.92 -9.79 -3.92
CA ILE A 73 -1.47 -9.64 -3.84
C ILE A 73 -0.75 -10.98 -4.06
N ASP A 74 0.48 -10.91 -4.57
CA ASP A 74 1.39 -12.05 -4.76
C ASP A 74 2.83 -11.60 -4.51
N GLY A 75 3.37 -11.95 -3.34
CA GLY A 75 4.76 -11.66 -2.97
C GLY A 75 5.01 -10.54 -1.96
N PRO A 76 4.19 -9.47 -1.81
CA PRO A 76 4.43 -8.46 -0.78
C PRO A 76 4.38 -9.02 0.64
N GLU A 77 5.27 -8.53 1.49
CA GLU A 77 5.10 -8.60 2.94
C GLU A 77 4.42 -7.31 3.41
N VAL A 78 3.28 -7.44 4.11
CA VAL A 78 2.45 -6.29 4.48
C VAL A 78 2.30 -6.20 5.99
N GLN A 79 2.74 -5.08 6.57
CA GLN A 79 2.52 -4.73 7.97
C GLN A 79 1.49 -3.61 8.08
N ILE A 80 0.54 -3.76 9.01
CA ILE A 80 -0.50 -2.76 9.26
C ILE A 80 -0.46 -2.36 10.73
N ASN A 81 0.02 -1.14 11.00
CA ASN A 81 0.06 -0.54 12.34
C ASN A 81 -1.28 0.14 12.65
N GLY A 82 -2.34 -0.66 12.63
CA GLY A 82 -3.71 -0.19 12.77
C GLY A 82 -4.72 -1.33 12.81
N ARG A 83 -5.99 -1.01 12.54
CA ARG A 83 -7.06 -1.99 12.38
C ARG A 83 -7.31 -2.26 10.91
N VAL A 84 -7.80 -3.46 10.61
CA VAL A 84 -8.17 -3.86 9.26
C VAL A 84 -9.67 -4.06 9.14
N GLY A 85 -10.17 -3.80 7.94
CA GLY A 85 -11.54 -4.02 7.57
C GLY A 85 -11.88 -5.46 7.17
N TRP A 86 -13.14 -5.70 6.82
CA TRP A 86 -13.56 -6.97 6.23
C TRP A 86 -12.82 -7.28 4.93
N SER A 87 -12.62 -8.57 4.67
CA SER A 87 -11.98 -9.08 3.45
C SER A 87 -10.55 -8.56 3.24
N VAL A 88 -9.80 -8.29 4.31
CA VAL A 88 -8.36 -8.01 4.20
C VAL A 88 -7.65 -9.19 3.54
N ALA A 89 -6.72 -8.89 2.62
CA ALA A 89 -5.96 -9.87 1.86
C ALA A 89 -6.83 -10.88 1.08
N GLU A 90 -8.04 -10.49 0.67
CA GLU A 90 -8.92 -11.34 -0.14
C GLU A 90 -8.20 -11.76 -1.42
N ASN A 91 -8.22 -13.06 -1.69
CA ASN A 91 -7.55 -13.68 -2.84
C ASN A 91 -6.03 -13.38 -2.91
N MET A 92 -5.36 -13.36 -1.76
CA MET A 92 -3.89 -13.41 -1.68
C MET A 92 -3.37 -14.74 -2.23
N MET A 93 -2.31 -14.65 -3.04
CA MET A 93 -1.69 -15.77 -3.77
C MET A 93 -0.31 -16.12 -3.18
N SER A 94 0.26 -17.26 -3.62
CA SER A 94 1.53 -17.83 -3.12
C SER A 94 2.47 -18.29 -4.23
#